data_AF-A0A2J7RBJ6-F1
#
_entry.id   AF-A0A2J7RBJ6-F1
#
_cell.length_a   1.000
_cell.length_b   1.000
_cell.length_c   1.000
_cell.angle_alpha   90.00
_cell.angle_beta   90.00
_cell.angle_gamma   90.00
#
_symmetry.space_group_name_H-M   'P 1'
#
loop_
_entity.id
_entity.type
_entity.pdbx_description
1 polymer ?
#
loop_
_entity_poly.entity_id
_entity_poly.type
_entity_poly.pdbx_seq_one_letter_code
_entity_poly.pdbx_strand_id
1 'polypeptide(L)'
;MGNAVSPVIELTQNGDEYTLTSQSTFKNTTITFKLGEEFQEETPDGRSVKTTITQDGNKLVQVQKGEKETTIIREFSDDEVKMVSSAESTSNDTIIFEY
;
A
#
# COMPACT_ATOMS: atom_id res chain seq x y z
N MET A 1 6.35 -18.25 21.41
CA MET A 1 6.19 -16.79 21.50
C MET A 1 6.26 -16.23 20.09
N GLY A 2 5.12 -15.88 19.49
CA GLY A 2 5.10 -15.20 18.21
C GLY A 2 5.64 -13.79 18.42
N ASN A 3 6.79 -13.47 17.83
CA ASN A 3 7.28 -12.11 17.81
C ASN A 3 6.30 -11.33 16.92
N ALA A 4 5.33 -10.64 17.53
CA ALA A 4 4.54 -9.62 16.87
C ALA A 4 5.51 -8.50 16.52
N VAL A 5 6.12 -8.60 15.35
CA VAL A 5 6.87 -7.49 14.79
C VAL A 5 5.81 -6.64 14.11
N SER A 6 5.36 -5.63 14.83
CA SER A 6 4.58 -4.55 14.24
C SER A 6 5.48 -3.85 13.21
N PRO A 7 5.18 -3.94 11.91
CA PRO A 7 5.91 -3.19 10.92
C PRO A 7 5.62 -1.70 11.13
N VAL A 8 6.67 -0.89 11.13
CA VAL A 8 6.55 0.57 11.20
C VAL A 8 6.32 1.07 9.78
N ILE A 9 5.14 1.64 9.54
CA ILE A 9 4.80 2.28 8.27
C ILE A 9 4.81 3.79 8.48
N GLU A 10 5.71 4.47 7.79
CA GLU A 10 5.87 5.92 7.83
C GLU A 10 5.58 6.49 6.44
N LEU A 11 4.62 7.41 6.37
CA LEU A 11 4.36 8.18 5.17
C LEU A 11 4.92 9.60 5.36
N THR A 12 5.96 9.95 4.62
CA THR A 12 6.56 11.28 4.65
C THR A 12 6.10 12.07 3.43
N GLN A 13 5.62 13.29 3.63
CA GLN A 13 5.29 14.21 2.54
C GLN A 13 6.42 15.24 2.38
N ASN A 14 6.99 15.31 1.18
CA ASN A 14 8.00 16.28 0.76
C ASN A 14 7.45 17.12 -0.40
N GLY A 15 6.69 18.17 -0.09
CA GLY A 15 6.03 18.99 -1.10
C GLY A 15 4.95 18.21 -1.85
N ASP A 16 5.19 17.94 -3.13
CA ASP A 16 4.30 17.17 -4.02
C ASP A 16 4.64 15.67 -4.06
N GLU A 17 5.79 15.26 -3.51
CA GLU A 17 6.22 13.87 -3.46
C GLU A 17 5.98 13.25 -2.08
N TYR A 18 5.56 12.00 -2.07
CA TYR A 18 5.26 11.21 -0.89
C TYR A 18 6.18 10.01 -0.86
N THR A 19 6.79 9.77 0.30
CA THR A 19 7.69 8.67 0.54
C THR A 19 7.08 7.75 1.58
N LEU A 20 6.61 6.58 1.14
CA LEU A 20 6.14 5.51 2.01
C LEU A 20 7.31 4.61 2.37
N THR A 21 7.70 4.65 3.64
CA THR A 21 8.70 3.77 4.22
C THR A 21 8.00 2.70 5.04
N SER A 22 8.13 1.45 4.63
CA SER A 22 7.67 0.28 5.38
C SER A 22 8.87 -0.43 5.97
N GLN A 23 9.06 -0.33 7.29
CA GLN A 23 10.12 -1.02 8.03
C GLN A 23 9.53 -2.21 8.78
N SER A 24 9.94 -3.43 8.43
CA SER A 24 9.65 -4.64 9.20
C SER A 24 10.96 -5.34 9.58
N THR A 25 10.94 -6.23 10.57
CA THR A 25 12.13 -7.06 10.89
C THR A 25 12.59 -7.92 9.72
N PHE A 26 11.72 -8.17 8.74
CA PHE A 26 12.04 -9.00 7.59
C PHE A 26 12.57 -8.18 6.41
N LYS A 27 11.95 -7.02 6.12
CA LYS A 27 12.34 -6.14 5.02
C LYS A 27 11.97 -4.68 5.29
N ASN A 28 12.87 -3.79 4.89
CA ASN A 28 12.63 -2.37 4.77
C ASN A 28 12.41 -2.04 3.29
N THR A 29 11.36 -1.28 2.98
CA THR A 29 11.05 -0.84 1.61
C THR A 29 10.64 0.61 1.65
N THR A 30 11.27 1.43 0.81
CA THR A 30 10.97 2.86 0.67
C THR A 30 10.52 3.11 -0.75
N ILE A 31 9.33 3.69 -0.90
CA ILE A 31 8.71 3.98 -2.20
C ILE A 31 8.38 5.46 -2.25
N THR A 32 8.91 6.16 -3.25
CA THR A 32 8.54 7.56 -3.52
C THR A 32 7.53 7.59 -4.67
N PHE A 33 6.41 8.25 -4.45
CA PHE A 33 5.32 8.43 -5.42
C PHE A 33 4.71 9.82 -5.26
N LYS A 34 3.92 10.26 -6.23
CA LYS A 34 3.09 11.47 -6.07
C LYS A 34 1.64 11.09 -5.88
N LEU A 35 0.94 11.80 -5.01
CA LEU A 35 -0.48 11.55 -4.82
C LEU A 35 -1.29 11.99 -6.03
N GLY A 36 -2.21 11.13 -6.47
CA GLY A 36 -3.04 11.37 -7.64
C GLY A 36 -2.31 11.20 -8.98
N GLU A 37 -1.01 10.87 -8.96
CA GLU A 37 -0.24 10.58 -10.17
C GLU A 37 -0.21 9.07 -10.41
N GLU A 38 -0.64 8.65 -11.59
CA GLU A 38 -0.53 7.27 -12.02
C GLU A 38 0.91 7.00 -12.45
N PHE A 39 1.53 5.97 -11.87
CA PHE A 39 2.84 5.49 -12.25
C PHE A 39 2.79 4.02 -12.68
N GLN A 40 3.74 3.61 -13.51
CA GLN A 40 3.88 2.22 -13.93
C GLN A 40 4.64 1.44 -12.86
N GLU A 41 3.99 0.46 -12.25
CA GLU A 41 4.56 -0.44 -11.26
C GLU A 41 4.77 -1.81 -11.92
N GLU A 42 5.97 -2.37 -11.79
CA GLU A 42 6.22 -3.75 -12.19
C GLU A 42 5.92 -4.65 -11.00
N THR A 43 4.86 -5.44 -11.11
CA THR A 43 4.55 -6.47 -10.11
C THR A 43 5.69 -7.49 -10.07
N PRO A 44 5.93 -8.14 -8.91
CA PRO A 44 6.98 -9.16 -8.78
C PRO A 44 6.80 -10.35 -9.74
N ASP A 45 5.60 -10.53 -10.31
CA ASP A 45 5.30 -11.51 -11.36
C ASP A 45 5.76 -11.06 -12.77
N GLY A 46 6.35 -9.88 -12.93
CA GLY A 46 6.80 -9.32 -14.20
C GLY A 46 5.70 -8.64 -15.04
N ARG A 47 4.52 -8.37 -14.44
CA ARG A 47 3.44 -7.63 -15.13
C ARG A 47 3.53 -6.15 -14.81
N SER A 48 3.44 -5.32 -15.85
CA SER A 48 3.29 -3.87 -15.72
C SER A 48 1.85 -3.52 -15.38
N VAL A 49 1.64 -2.90 -14.23
CA VAL A 49 0.34 -2.37 -13.81
C VAL A 49 0.45 -0.87 -13.59
N LYS A 50 -0.66 -0.16 -13.76
CA LYS A 50 -0.76 1.27 -13.49
C LYS A 50 -1.20 1.47 -12.05
N THR A 51 -0.33 1.98 -11.21
CA THR A 51 -0.62 2.21 -9.79
C THR A 51 -0.86 3.69 -9.56
N THR A 52 -1.97 4.03 -8.93
CA THR A 52 -2.29 5.40 -8.50
C THR A 52 -2.47 5.39 -7.00
N ILE A 53 -1.73 6.23 -6.28
CA ILE A 53 -1.86 6.34 -4.83
C ILE A 53 -2.48 7.70 -4.51
N THR A 54 -3.49 7.71 -3.64
CA THR A 54 -4.20 8.90 -3.17
C THR A 54 -4.26 8.88 -1.65
N GLN A 55 -4.25 10.04 -1.01
CA GLN A 55 -4.37 10.16 0.44
C GLN A 55 -5.63 10.95 0.74
N ASP A 56 -6.46 10.39 1.61
CA ASP A 56 -7.68 10.97 2.14
C ASP A 56 -7.53 11.08 3.66
N GLY A 57 -6.97 12.21 4.11
CA GLY A 57 -6.67 12.45 5.53
C GLY A 57 -5.68 11.42 6.10
N ASN A 58 -6.19 10.51 6.94
CA ASN A 58 -5.43 9.42 7.55
C ASN A 58 -5.55 8.09 6.79
N LYS A 59 -6.20 8.07 5.61
CA LYS A 59 -6.34 6.90 4.76
C LYS A 59 -5.50 7.07 3.50
N LEU A 60 -4.76 6.03 3.12
CA LEU A 60 -4.00 5.96 1.89
C LEU A 60 -4.63 4.91 0.98
N VAL A 61 -5.17 5.35 -0.15
CA VAL A 61 -5.84 4.51 -1.14
C VAL A 61 -4.94 4.33 -2.34
N GLN A 62 -4.44 3.12 -2.51
CA GLN A 62 -3.62 2.67 -3.63
C GLN A 62 -4.47 1.83 -4.57
N VAL A 63 -4.63 2.29 -5.81
CA VAL A 63 -5.39 1.61 -6.86
C VAL A 63 -4.42 1.11 -7.91
N GLN A 64 -4.34 -0.20 -8.09
CA GLN A 64 -3.57 -0.86 -9.13
C GLN A 64 -4.51 -1.28 -10.27
N LYS A 65 -4.30 -0.70 -11.44
CA LYS A 65 -5.01 -0.99 -12.69
C LYS A 65 -4.11 -1.83 -13.58
N GLY A 66 -4.28 -3.15 -13.49
CA GLY A 66 -3.61 -4.13 -14.35
C GLY A 66 -4.60 -4.93 -15.18
N GLU A 67 -4.42 -6.25 -15.23
CA GLU A 67 -5.43 -7.19 -15.75
C GLU A 67 -6.71 -7.21 -14.89
N LYS A 68 -6.58 -6.91 -13.60
CA LYS A 68 -7.67 -6.78 -12.64
C LYS A 68 -7.43 -5.54 -11.80
N GLU A 69 -8.49 -4.82 -11.48
CA GLU A 69 -8.40 -3.66 -10.59
C GLU A 69 -8.25 -4.16 -9.16
N THR A 70 -7.21 -3.69 -8.47
CA THR A 70 -6.97 -4.00 -7.06
C THR A 70 -6.85 -2.70 -6.30
N THR A 71 -7.66 -2.56 -5.26
CA THR A 71 -7.64 -1.39 -4.36
C THR A 71 -7.10 -1.80 -3.01
N ILE A 72 -6.13 -1.04 -2.51
CA ILE A 72 -5.45 -1.26 -1.24
C ILE A 72 -5.63 0.01 -0.42
N ILE A 73 -6.32 -0.08 0.71
CA ILE A 73 -6.60 1.01 1.62
C ILE A 73 -5.79 0.79 2.89
N ARG A 74 -4.96 1.76 3.27
CA ARG A 74 -4.22 1.77 4.55
C ARG A 74 -4.75 2.92 5.40
N GLU A 75 -5.33 2.59 6.52
CA GLU A 75 -5.88 3.56 7.46
C GLU A 75 -4.97 3.65 8.67
N PHE A 76 -4.34 4.81 8.83
CA PHE A 76 -3.47 5.12 9.94
C PHE A 76 -4.33 5.63 11.10
N SER A 77 -4.26 4.96 12.24
CA SER A 77 -4.85 5.39 13.51
C SER A 77 -3.74 5.71 14.52
N ASP A 78 -4.07 6.30 15.66
CA ASP A 78 -3.08 6.70 16.67
C ASP A 78 -2.21 5.53 17.20
N ASP A 79 -2.75 4.31 17.24
CA ASP A 79 -2.09 3.14 17.84
C ASP A 79 -1.83 2.00 16.82
N GLU A 80 -2.57 1.97 15.70
CA GLU A 80 -2.53 0.87 14.73
C GLU A 80 -2.66 1.37 13.27
N VAL A 81 -2.14 0.59 12.33
CA VAL A 81 -2.35 0.81 10.89
C VAL A 81 -3.17 -0.33 10.33
N LYS A 82 -4.39 -0.03 9.90
CA LYS A 82 -5.29 -1.03 9.30
C LYS A 82 -5.10 -1.07 7.80
N MET A 83 -4.65 -2.21 7.27
CA MET A 83 -4.47 -2.43 5.84
C MET A 83 -5.57 -3.35 5.30
N VAL A 84 -6.29 -2.90 4.27
CA VAL A 84 -7.35 -3.64 3.60
C VAL A 84 -7.03 -3.70 2.11
N SER A 85 -6.87 -4.90 1.55
CA SER A 85 -6.74 -5.09 0.10
C SER A 85 -7.98 -5.77 -0.46
N SER A 86 -8.48 -5.27 -1.58
CA SER A 86 -9.62 -5.81 -2.32
C SER A 86 -9.22 -5.91 -3.79
N ALA A 87 -9.21 -7.12 -4.32
CA ALA A 87 -8.96 -7.39 -5.73
C ALA A 87 -10.26 -7.85 -6.40
N GLU A 88 -10.64 -7.24 -7.52
CA GLU A 88 -11.78 -7.71 -8.30
C GLU A 88 -11.39 -8.97 -9.08
N SER A 89 -11.49 -10.14 -8.44
CA SER A 89 -11.42 -11.45 -9.08
C SER A 89 -12.76 -12.15 -8.94
N THR A 90 -13.14 -12.98 -9.92
CA THR A 90 -14.32 -13.87 -9.92
C THR A 90 -14.38 -14.82 -8.69
N SER A 91 -13.39 -14.77 -7.81
CA SER A 91 -13.39 -15.32 -6.47
C SER A 91 -12.95 -14.19 -5.53
N ASN A 92 -13.85 -13.74 -4.66
CA ASN A 92 -13.62 -12.63 -3.71
C ASN A 92 -12.64 -13.07 -2.61
N ASP A 93 -11.36 -13.14 -2.91
CA ASP A 93 -10.32 -13.39 -1.91
C ASP A 93 -9.91 -12.03 -1.30
N THR A 94 -10.50 -11.71 -0.15
CA THR A 94 -10.05 -10.56 0.66
C THR A 94 -8.81 -11.00 1.42
N ILE A 95 -7.63 -10.64 0.92
CA ILE A 95 -6.39 -10.83 1.69
C ILE A 95 -6.31 -9.68 2.69
N ILE A 96 -6.79 -9.93 3.90
CA ILE A 96 -6.52 -9.08 5.05
C ILE A 96 -5.10 -9.40 5.51
N PHE A 97 -4.17 -8.50 5.21
CA PHE A 97 -2.94 -8.51 5.95
C PHE A 97 -3.21 -7.78 7.28
N GLU A 98 -3.51 -8.54 8.33
CA GLU A 98 -3.37 -8.04 9.70
C GLU A 98 -1.87 -7.97 9.97
N TYR A 99 -1.37 -6.77 10.25
CA TYR A 99 0.02 -6.55 10.64
C TYR A 99 0.06 -5.91 12.02
#